data_AF-A0A7C4C508-F1
#
_entry.id   AF-A0A7C4C508-F1
#
_cell.length_a   1.000
_cell.length_b   1.000
_cell.length_c   1.000
_cell.angle_alpha   90.00
_cell.angle_beta   90.00
_cell.angle_gamma   90.00
#
_symmetry.space_group_name_H-M   'P 1'
#
loop_
_entity.id
_entity.type
_entity.pdbx_description
1 polymer ?
#
loop_
_entity_poly.entity_id
_entity_poly.type
_entity_poly.pdbx_seq_one_letter_code
_entity_poly.pdbx_strand_id
1 'polypeptide(L)'
;MSIGRQLLEELRKDEELRKALSDELILEVFKRRDLRKAVLIAISREIVTKDDIEALRKAAKEGMETLRKELITYIDARVNDLRNSLNTRISDLYGVVRASLVAIVATLVSTVLTPLILKLIGIL
;
A
#
# COMPACT_ATOMS: atom_id res chain seq x y z
N MET A 1 -48.93 -17.45 -44.42
CA MET A 1 -48.16 -16.91 -43.26
C MET A 1 -48.44 -15.42 -43.12
N SER A 2 -48.30 -14.85 -41.93
CA SER A 2 -48.35 -13.39 -41.76
C SER A 2 -47.12 -12.74 -42.40
N ILE A 3 -47.31 -11.62 -43.09
CA ILE A 3 -46.26 -10.84 -43.77
C ILE A 3 -45.08 -10.55 -42.83
N GLY A 4 -45.36 -10.21 -41.56
CA GLY A 4 -44.30 -9.95 -40.58
C GLY A 4 -43.45 -11.18 -40.23
N ARG A 5 -44.03 -12.38 -40.24
CA ARG A 5 -43.26 -13.63 -40.01
C ARG A 5 -42.39 -13.98 -41.21
N GLN A 6 -42.89 -13.75 -42.42
CA GLN A 6 -42.14 -13.99 -43.64
C GLN A 6 -40.94 -13.04 -43.76
N LEU A 7 -41.13 -11.75 -43.45
CA LEU A 7 -40.03 -10.78 -43.36
C LEU A 7 -38.96 -11.20 -42.34
N LEU A 8 -39.37 -11.66 -41.15
CA LEU A 8 -38.42 -12.14 -40.14
C LEU A 8 -37.64 -13.38 -40.60
N GLU A 9 -38.26 -14.28 -41.37
CA GLU A 9 -37.54 -15.42 -41.95
C GLU A 9 -36.55 -15.00 -43.04
N GLU A 10 -36.92 -14.03 -43.87
CA GLU A 10 -36.04 -13.47 -44.92
C GLU A 10 -34.84 -12.75 -44.29
N LEU A 11 -35.05 -11.90 -43.27
CA LEU A 11 -33.97 -11.22 -42.54
C LEU A 11 -33.03 -12.17 -41.77
N ARG A 12 -33.51 -13.37 -41.45
CA ARG A 12 -32.67 -14.41 -40.83
C ARG A 12 -31.78 -15.12 -41.86
N LYS A 13 -32.28 -15.32 -43.08
CA LYS A 13 -31.59 -16.04 -44.16
C LYS A 13 -30.67 -15.13 -44.99
N ASP A 14 -31.05 -13.86 -45.15
CA ASP A 14 -30.34 -12.88 -45.97
C ASP A 14 -29.69 -11.81 -45.08
N GLU A 15 -28.36 -11.86 -45.00
CA GLU A 15 -27.55 -10.93 -44.22
C GLU A 15 -27.43 -9.55 -44.88
N GLU A 16 -27.42 -9.46 -46.22
CA GLU A 16 -27.39 -8.17 -46.92
C GLU A 16 -28.70 -7.41 -46.70
N LEU A 17 -29.84 -8.10 -46.83
CA LEU A 17 -31.15 -7.52 -46.56
C LEU A 17 -31.26 -7.04 -45.10
N ARG A 18 -30.77 -7.85 -44.15
CA ARG A 18 -30.75 -7.48 -42.73
C ARG A 18 -29.92 -6.23 -42.48
N LYS A 19 -28.73 -6.14 -43.08
CA LYS A 19 -27.84 -4.99 -42.92
C LYS A 19 -28.43 -3.73 -43.54
N ALA A 20 -28.93 -3.82 -44.78
CA ALA A 20 -29.56 -2.70 -45.48
C ALA A 20 -30.77 -2.15 -44.70
N LEU A 21 -31.63 -3.03 -44.19
CA LEU A 21 -32.76 -2.62 -43.36
C LEU A 21 -32.29 -1.99 -42.03
N SER A 22 -31.25 -2.53 -41.42
CA SER A 22 -30.71 -2.00 -40.16
C SER A 22 -30.11 -0.61 -40.34
N ASP A 23 -29.38 -0.36 -41.42
CA ASP A 23 -28.75 0.93 -41.71
C ASP A 23 -29.79 2.05 -41.90
N GLU A 24 -30.89 1.76 -42.61
CA GLU A 24 -32.02 2.69 -42.78
C GLU A 24 -32.71 2.99 -41.44
N LEU A 25 -32.97 1.96 -40.62
CA LEU A 25 -33.67 2.11 -39.34
C LEU A 25 -32.81 2.79 -38.26
N ILE A 26 -31.51 2.48 -38.21
CA ILE A 26 -30.56 3.06 -37.24
C ILE A 26 -30.49 4.58 -37.42
N LEU A 27 -30.40 5.07 -38.66
CA LEU A 27 -30.37 6.49 -38.94
C LEU A 27 -31.61 7.20 -38.40
N GLU A 28 -32.79 6.62 -38.56
CA GLU A 28 -34.04 7.21 -38.07
C GLU A 28 -34.14 7.15 -36.53
N VAL A 29 -33.70 6.05 -35.92
CA VAL A 29 -33.60 5.89 -34.46
C VAL A 29 -32.70 6.96 -33.84
N PHE A 30 -31.57 7.28 -34.47
CA PHE A 30 -30.65 8.30 -33.97
C PHE A 30 -31.06 9.73 -34.34
N LYS A 31 -31.85 9.95 -35.41
CA LYS A 31 -32.44 11.27 -35.73
C LYS A 31 -33.50 11.67 -34.71
N ARG A 32 -34.42 10.77 -34.39
CA ARG A 32 -35.51 11.04 -33.45
C ARG A 32 -35.00 11.16 -32.01
N ARG A 33 -35.25 12.31 -31.39
CA ARG A 33 -34.79 12.61 -30.02
C ARG A 33 -35.28 11.59 -29.00
N ASP A 34 -36.51 11.12 -29.14
CA ASP A 34 -37.17 10.24 -28.16
C ASP A 34 -36.54 8.85 -28.19
N LEU A 35 -36.29 8.32 -29.39
CA LEU A 35 -35.61 7.04 -29.61
C LEU A 35 -34.14 7.11 -29.19
N ARG A 36 -33.43 8.19 -29.56
CA ARG A 36 -32.06 8.44 -29.09
C ARG A 36 -31.95 8.49 -27.57
N LYS A 37 -32.90 9.13 -26.88
CA LYS A 37 -32.96 9.13 -25.40
C LYS A 37 -33.18 7.74 -24.84
N ALA A 38 -34.09 6.95 -25.41
CA ALA A 38 -34.35 5.59 -24.96
C ALA A 38 -33.09 4.71 -25.07
N VAL A 39 -32.36 4.82 -26.19
CA VAL A 39 -31.08 4.12 -26.39
C VAL A 39 -30.02 4.59 -25.39
N LEU A 40 -29.86 5.90 -25.20
CA LEU A 40 -28.90 6.45 -24.23
C LEU A 40 -29.21 6.04 -22.79
N ILE A 41 -30.49 5.99 -22.39
CA ILE A 41 -30.90 5.53 -21.06
C ILE A 41 -30.62 4.04 -20.88
N ALA A 42 -30.80 3.23 -21.93
CA ALA A 42 -30.47 1.81 -21.87
C ALA A 42 -28.95 1.61 -21.70
N ILE A 43 -28.15 2.30 -22.53
CA ILE A 43 -26.68 2.21 -22.47
C ILE A 43 -26.13 2.80 -21.18
N SER A 44 -26.71 3.89 -20.66
CA SER A 44 -26.22 4.55 -19.45
C SER A 44 -26.29 3.67 -18.20
N ARG A 45 -27.09 2.60 -18.22
CA ARG A 45 -27.18 1.63 -17.11
C ARG A 45 -25.97 0.71 -17.02
N GLU A 46 -25.24 0.53 -18.12
CA GLU A 46 -24.14 -0.44 -18.21
C GLU A 46 -22.80 0.24 -18.57
N ILE A 47 -22.82 1.53 -18.93
CA ILE A 47 -21.61 2.25 -19.29
C ILE A 47 -20.87 2.76 -18.05
N VAL A 48 -19.56 2.58 -18.05
CA VAL A 48 -18.68 3.27 -17.12
C VAL A 48 -18.40 4.66 -17.67
N THR A 49 -18.71 5.69 -16.88
CA THR A 49 -18.49 7.08 -17.27
C THR A 49 -17.08 7.53 -16.94
N LYS A 50 -16.65 8.66 -17.52
CA LYS A 50 -15.36 9.26 -17.16
C LYS A 50 -15.30 9.68 -15.69
N ASP A 51 -16.44 10.08 -15.13
CA ASP A 51 -16.54 10.49 -13.73
C ASP A 51 -16.29 9.29 -12.81
N ASP A 52 -16.81 8.10 -13.16
CA ASP A 52 -16.53 6.86 -12.43
C ASP A 52 -15.03 6.51 -12.45
N ILE A 53 -14.39 6.67 -13.60
CA ILE A 53 -12.94 6.43 -13.76
C ILE A 53 -12.13 7.43 -12.94
N GLU A 54 -12.49 8.70 -12.96
CA GLU A 54 -11.78 9.74 -12.21
C GLU A 54 -11.98 9.57 -10.69
N ALA A 55 -13.17 9.19 -10.25
CA ALA A 55 -13.45 8.85 -8.85
C ALA A 55 -12.58 7.66 -8.40
N LEU A 56 -12.51 6.60 -9.21
CA LEU A 56 -11.66 5.44 -8.94
C LEU A 56 -10.18 5.83 -8.89
N ARG A 57 -9.72 6.66 -9.84
CA ARG A 57 -8.34 7.15 -9.87
C ARG A 57 -7.98 7.96 -8.63
N LYS A 58 -8.89 8.83 -8.20
CA LYS A 58 -8.72 9.63 -6.98
C LYS A 58 -8.65 8.73 -5.74
N ALA A 59 -9.58 7.79 -5.58
CA ALA A 59 -9.59 6.85 -4.48
C ALA A 59 -8.31 6.00 -4.43
N ALA A 60 -7.84 5.52 -5.58
CA ALA A 60 -6.59 4.75 -5.68
C ALA A 60 -5.37 5.60 -5.26
N LYS A 61 -5.32 6.87 -5.69
CA LYS A 61 -4.25 7.79 -5.31
C LYS A 61 -4.25 8.08 -3.81
N GLU A 62 -5.40 8.39 -3.23
CA GLU A 62 -5.57 8.64 -1.80
C GLU A 62 -5.22 7.40 -0.96
N GLY A 63 -5.62 6.21 -1.41
CA GLY A 63 -5.25 4.94 -0.78
C GLY A 63 -3.73 4.72 -0.80
N MET A 64 -3.07 4.98 -1.93
CA MET A 64 -1.61 4.86 -2.06
C MET A 64 -0.87 5.85 -1.14
N GLU A 65 -1.34 7.10 -1.05
CA GLU A 65 -0.76 8.11 -0.16
C GLU A 65 -0.95 7.75 1.32
N THR A 66 -2.10 7.19 1.67
CA THR A 66 -2.39 6.73 3.04
C THR A 66 -1.46 5.57 3.42
N LEU A 67 -1.38 4.55 2.57
CA LEU A 67 -0.49 3.41 2.79
C LEU A 67 0.98 3.84 2.92
N ARG A 68 1.42 4.80 2.10
CA ARG A 68 2.78 5.36 2.18
C ARG A 68 3.02 6.02 3.54
N LYS A 69 2.08 6.81 4.04
CA LYS A 69 2.21 7.48 5.35
C LYS A 69 2.24 6.48 6.50
N GLU A 70 1.38 5.47 6.46
CA GLU A 70 1.35 4.40 7.46
C GLU A 70 2.67 3.64 7.50
N LEU A 71 3.22 3.30 6.33
CA LEU A 71 4.50 2.60 6.22
C LEU A 71 5.66 3.43 6.79
N ILE A 72 5.73 4.72 6.46
CA ILE A 72 6.75 5.63 7.01
C ILE A 72 6.63 5.68 8.53
N THR A 73 5.42 5.88 9.04
CA THR A 73 5.15 5.95 10.49
C THR A 73 5.56 4.66 11.21
N TYR A 74 5.23 3.51 10.63
CA TYR A 74 5.60 2.20 11.19
C TYR A 74 7.12 1.99 11.19
N ILE A 75 7.78 2.30 10.08
CA ILE A 75 9.25 2.18 9.97
C ILE A 75 9.94 3.11 10.96
N ASP A 76 9.51 4.37 11.06
CA ASP A 76 10.09 5.34 11.99
C ASP A 76 9.92 4.88 13.44
N ALA A 77 8.73 4.40 13.82
CA ALA A 77 8.49 3.85 15.15
C ALA A 77 9.43 2.66 15.43
N ARG A 78 9.57 1.74 14.48
CA ARG A 78 10.41 0.55 14.66
C ARG A 78 11.90 0.88 14.70
N VAL A 79 12.36 1.81 13.89
CA VAL A 79 13.75 2.30 13.88
C VAL A 79 14.07 3.00 15.20
N ASN A 80 13.17 3.84 15.70
CA ASN A 80 13.36 4.52 16.97
C ASN A 80 13.39 3.55 18.16
N ASP A 81 12.50 2.56 18.18
CA ASP A 81 12.49 1.49 19.19
C ASP A 81 13.81 0.69 19.18
N LEU A 82 14.28 0.28 17.99
CA LEU A 82 15.57 -0.41 17.84
C LEU A 82 16.74 0.48 18.29
N ARG A 83 16.74 1.75 17.92
CA ARG A 83 17.79 2.72 18.32
C ARG A 83 17.83 2.88 19.84
N ASN A 84 16.67 2.99 20.49
CA ASN A 84 16.59 3.13 21.95
C ASN A 84 17.06 1.87 22.67
N SER A 85 16.65 0.69 22.17
CA SER A 85 17.10 -0.60 22.69
C SER A 85 18.62 -0.77 22.58
N LEU A 86 19.20 -0.40 21.42
CA LEU A 86 20.65 -0.42 21.22
C LEU A 86 21.38 0.55 22.14
N ASN A 87 20.90 1.79 22.27
CA ASN A 87 21.50 2.78 23.16
C ASN A 87 21.51 2.31 24.62
N THR A 88 20.42 1.67 25.06
CA THR A 88 20.32 1.09 26.41
C THR A 88 21.37 0.01 26.61
N ARG A 89 21.46 -0.96 25.68
CA ARG A 89 22.45 -2.04 25.75
C ARG A 89 23.89 -1.52 25.71
N ILE A 90 24.16 -0.49 24.91
CA ILE A 90 25.49 0.15 24.86
C ILE A 90 25.80 0.83 26.19
N SER A 91 24.83 1.52 26.80
CA SER A 91 24.99 2.15 28.11
C SER A 91 25.24 1.13 29.22
N ASP A 92 24.49 0.03 29.22
CA ASP A 92 24.69 -1.08 30.16
C ASP A 92 26.08 -1.69 30.01
N LEU A 93 26.50 -1.97 28.77
CA LEU A 93 27.84 -2.49 28.48
C LEU A 93 28.93 -1.52 28.96
N TYR A 94 28.77 -0.22 28.72
CA TYR A 94 29.71 0.79 29.23
C TYR A 94 29.78 0.77 30.76
N GLY A 95 28.63 0.63 31.44
CA GLY A 95 28.56 0.48 32.88
C GLY A 95 29.32 -0.74 33.39
N VAL A 96 29.10 -1.91 32.76
CA VAL A 96 29.78 -3.16 33.09
C VAL A 96 31.29 -3.05 32.88
N VAL A 97 31.73 -2.51 31.73
CA VAL A 97 33.15 -2.32 31.41
C VAL A 97 33.81 -1.35 32.39
N ARG A 98 33.13 -0.26 32.76
CA ARG A 98 33.67 0.69 33.75
C ARG A 98 33.82 0.03 35.12
N ALA A 99 32.81 -0.73 35.57
CA ALA A 99 32.85 -1.41 36.86
C ALA A 99 33.97 -2.46 36.91
N SER A 100 34.15 -3.24 35.83
CA SER A 100 35.21 -4.24 35.77
C SER A 100 36.59 -3.62 35.78
N LEU A 101 36.81 -2.51 35.04
CA LEU A 101 38.07 -1.78 35.08
C LEU A 101 38.39 -1.26 36.49
N VAL A 102 37.40 -0.68 37.19
CA VAL A 102 37.58 -0.23 38.58
C VAL A 102 37.95 -1.40 39.50
N ALA A 103 37.29 -2.54 39.37
CA ALA A 103 37.58 -3.74 40.16
C ALA A 103 39.01 -4.26 39.90
N ILE A 104 39.44 -4.30 38.64
CA ILE A 104 40.81 -4.70 38.27
C ILE A 104 41.83 -3.75 38.89
N VAL A 105 41.64 -2.44 38.74
CA VAL A 105 42.56 -1.44 39.30
C VAL A 105 42.62 -1.56 40.83
N ALA A 106 41.48 -1.67 41.52
CA ALA A 106 41.44 -1.85 42.96
C ALA A 106 42.16 -3.14 43.41
N THR A 107 42.00 -4.23 42.66
CA THR A 107 42.67 -5.51 42.93
C THR A 107 44.19 -5.39 42.76
N LEU A 108 44.65 -4.73 41.70
CA LEU A 108 46.08 -4.49 41.47
C LEU A 108 46.69 -3.62 42.58
N VAL A 109 46.01 -2.53 42.95
CA VAL A 109 46.43 -1.65 44.04
C VAL A 109 46.54 -2.41 45.36
N SER A 110 45.55 -3.24 45.69
CA SER A 110 45.58 -4.08 46.89
C SER A 110 46.73 -5.10 46.88
N THR A 111 46.93 -5.78 45.75
CA THR A 111 48.02 -6.75 45.58
C THR A 111 49.41 -6.13 45.74
N VAL A 112 49.59 -4.87 45.32
CA VAL A 112 50.86 -4.14 45.44
C VAL A 112 51.05 -3.53 46.84
N LEU A 113 50.03 -2.86 47.39
CA LEU A 113 50.15 -2.14 48.66
C LEU A 113 50.24 -3.08 49.87
N THR A 114 49.47 -4.17 49.88
CA THR A 114 49.43 -5.10 51.01
C THR A 114 50.83 -5.62 51.43
N PRO A 115 51.66 -6.18 50.51
CA PRO A 115 53.00 -6.63 50.87
C PRO A 115 53.94 -5.49 51.26
N LEU A 116 53.79 -4.28 50.70
CA LEU A 116 54.58 -3.11 51.10
C LEU A 116 54.30 -2.71 52.55
N ILE A 117 53.02 -2.65 52.93
CA ILE A 117 52.59 -2.30 54.28
C ILE A 117 53.06 -3.35 55.29
N LEU A 118 52.95 -4.65 54.95
CA LEU A 118 53.45 -5.74 55.79
C LEU A 118 54.97 -5.63 56.05
N LYS A 119 55.76 -5.32 55.02
CA LYS A 119 57.21 -5.04 55.16
C LYS A 119 57.47 -3.82 56.05
N LEU A 120 56.69 -2.76 55.92
CA LEU A 120 56.85 -1.53 56.73
C LEU A 120 56.55 -1.74 58.23
N ILE A 121 55.60 -2.63 58.55
CA ILE A 121 55.20 -2.92 59.94
C ILE A 121 56.09 -4.00 60.58
N GLY A 122 57.04 -4.56 59.82
CA GLY A 122 58.01 -5.56 60.33
C GLY A 122 57.42 -6.94 60.57
N ILE A 123 56.29 -7.25 59.91
CA ILE A 123 55.64 -8.56 59.96
C ILE A 123 56.27 -9.51 58.91
N LEU A 124 56.95 -8.95 57.89
CA LEU A 124 57.66 -9.68 56.83
C LEU A 124 59.09 -9.18 56.65
#